data_AF-A0A959ALF0-F1
#
_entry.id   AF-A0A959ALF0-F1
#
_cell.length_a   1.000
_cell.length_b   1.000
_cell.length_c   1.000
_cell.angle_alpha   90.00
_cell.angle_beta   90.00
_cell.angle_gamma   90.00
#
_symmetry.space_group_name_H-M   'P 1'
#
loop_
_entity.id
_entity.type
_entity.pdbx_description
1 polymer ?
#
loop_
_entity_poly.entity_id
_entity_poly.type
_entity_poly.pdbx_seq_one_letter_code
_entity_poly.pdbx_strand_id
1 'polypeptide(L)'
;MKTSGWITLIGVVCIVFGVLGVLDIFLMLMMGGISGIGSTAGNAQTPRWPQYANYFGNFVDVLYLLAGVFFLQKKSFSLRLMYTVLILSVVSGIVPWMVLSWQNGSFFKFNLFVLVGPIIDVLLLIGVYRIRNYYWTEPNHVVYFPGTGTRTPRQQLILSLVGLACFLIPLSIFSLWVYVSGLGKPHAEAVELYNSYFPKFLRARYSASYLSLICCLAGIVSSSIGLKLSGAGWKALNITVMAGCIMLMLLNLFSLM
;
A
#
# COMPACT_ATOMS: atom_id res chain seq x y z
N MET A 1 20.67 16.23 16.05
CA MET A 1 19.23 16.23 15.66
C MET A 1 18.39 15.83 16.86
N LYS A 2 17.32 16.59 17.17
CA LYS A 2 16.33 16.19 18.19
C LYS A 2 15.62 14.90 17.75
N THR A 3 15.20 14.06 18.70
CA THR A 3 14.56 12.76 18.45
C THR A 3 13.34 12.85 17.55
N SER A 4 12.56 13.94 17.67
CA SER A 4 11.46 14.27 16.76
C SER A 4 11.86 14.36 15.29
N GLY A 5 13.07 14.86 14.99
CA GLY A 5 13.60 14.96 13.62
C GLY A 5 13.87 13.61 12.99
N TRP A 6 14.33 12.63 13.78
CA TRP A 6 14.54 11.26 13.31
C TRP A 6 13.23 10.53 13.01
N ILE A 7 12.20 10.70 13.86
CA ILE A 7 10.87 10.14 13.64
C ILE A 7 10.26 10.70 12.35
N THR A 8 10.40 12.00 12.15
CA THR A 8 9.96 12.69 10.92
C THR A 8 10.64 12.13 9.69
N LEU A 9 11.98 12.07 9.74
CA LEU A 9 12.78 11.65 8.61
C LEU A 9 12.47 10.20 8.23
N ILE A 10 12.43 9.29 9.20
CA ILE A 10 12.11 7.88 8.94
C ILE A 10 10.70 7.74 8.38
N GLY A 11 9.70 8.38 8.98
CA GLY A 11 8.32 8.29 8.52
C GLY A 11 8.12 8.88 7.12
N VAL A 12 8.74 10.03 6.81
CA VAL A 12 8.69 10.66 5.48
C VAL A 12 9.41 9.80 4.45
N VAL A 13 10.59 9.28 4.78
CA VAL A 13 11.35 8.39 3.89
C VAL A 13 10.51 7.14 3.58
N CYS A 14 9.89 6.52 4.57
CA CYS A 14 9.00 5.37 4.33
C CYS A 14 7.83 5.69 3.41
N ILE A 15 7.24 6.89 3.55
CA ILE A 15 6.15 7.31 2.66
C ILE A 15 6.66 7.58 1.25
N VAL A 16 7.81 8.23 1.09
CA VAL A 16 8.41 8.48 -0.23
C VAL A 16 8.72 7.17 -0.94
N PHE A 17 9.38 6.22 -0.27
CA PHE A 17 9.69 4.92 -0.87
C PHE A 17 8.44 4.08 -1.13
N GLY A 18 7.47 4.06 -0.22
CA GLY A 18 6.19 3.38 -0.45
C GLY A 18 5.40 3.99 -1.61
N VAL A 19 5.40 5.33 -1.75
CA VAL A 19 4.80 6.01 -2.91
C VAL A 19 5.55 5.67 -4.18
N LEU A 20 6.89 5.70 -4.19
CA LEU A 20 7.69 5.35 -5.35
C LEU A 20 7.45 3.90 -5.80
N GLY A 21 7.35 2.94 -4.87
CA GLY A 21 6.97 1.56 -5.19
C GLY A 21 5.58 1.47 -5.80
N VAL A 22 4.59 2.15 -5.21
CA VAL A 22 3.23 2.23 -5.78
C VAL A 22 3.19 2.91 -7.15
N LEU A 23 4.06 3.89 -7.39
CA LEU A 23 4.15 4.62 -8.66
C LEU A 23 4.87 3.81 -9.73
N ASP A 24 5.88 3.01 -9.35
CA ASP A 24 6.54 2.06 -10.25
C ASP A 24 5.56 0.99 -10.74
N ILE A 25 4.69 0.49 -9.86
CA ILE A 25 3.54 -0.35 -10.25
C ILE A 25 2.69 0.36 -11.29
N PHE A 26 2.29 1.60 -11.02
CA PHE A 26 1.45 2.37 -11.94
C PHE A 26 2.13 2.58 -13.30
N LEU A 27 3.44 2.87 -13.33
CA LEU A 27 4.23 3.06 -14.55
C LEU A 27 4.43 1.77 -15.32
N MET A 28 4.80 0.67 -14.66
CA MET A 28 4.88 -0.65 -15.29
C MET A 28 3.55 -1.07 -15.92
N LEU A 29 2.43 -0.72 -15.30
CA LEU A 29 1.09 -1.03 -15.81
C LEU A 29 0.68 -0.12 -16.98
N MET A 30 1.03 1.17 -16.94
CA MET A 30 0.79 2.09 -18.05
C MET A 30 1.65 1.74 -19.28
N MET A 31 2.91 1.33 -19.07
CA MET A 31 3.81 0.91 -20.14
C MET A 31 3.47 -0.50 -20.66
N GLY A 32 3.13 -1.44 -19.78
CA GLY A 32 2.66 -2.79 -20.14
C GLY A 32 1.29 -2.80 -20.83
N GLY A 33 0.47 -1.77 -20.62
CA GLY A 33 -0.76 -1.52 -21.38
C GLY A 33 -0.54 -0.94 -22.78
N ILE A 34 0.63 -0.35 -23.07
CA ILE A 34 0.97 0.28 -24.36
C ILE A 34 1.88 -0.62 -25.21
N SER A 35 2.69 -1.49 -24.61
CA SER A 35 3.51 -2.48 -25.32
C SER A 35 3.05 -3.91 -25.03
N GLY A 36 2.09 -4.39 -25.81
CA GLY A 36 2.02 -5.81 -26.19
C GLY A 36 1.29 -6.77 -25.25
N ILE A 37 -0.01 -6.54 -25.00
CA ILE A 37 -0.93 -7.62 -24.64
C ILE A 37 -1.19 -8.45 -25.91
N GLY A 38 -0.22 -9.29 -26.28
CA GLY A 38 -0.31 -10.09 -27.50
C GLY A 38 0.89 -10.96 -27.86
N SER A 39 2.01 -10.94 -27.12
CA SER A 39 3.18 -11.75 -27.49
C SER A 39 3.94 -12.33 -26.31
N THR A 40 3.23 -13.01 -25.42
CA THR A 40 3.75 -14.26 -24.83
C THR A 40 2.59 -15.25 -24.75
N ALA A 41 2.14 -15.69 -25.93
CA ALA A 41 1.67 -17.06 -26.08
C ALA A 41 2.67 -17.97 -25.35
N GLY A 42 2.16 -18.84 -24.49
CA GLY A 42 2.95 -19.59 -23.53
C GLY A 42 4.12 -20.32 -24.16
N ASN A 43 5.33 -19.93 -23.78
CA ASN A 43 6.38 -20.93 -23.59
C ASN A 43 6.16 -21.51 -22.19
N ALA A 44 5.73 -22.78 -22.13
CA ALA A 44 5.40 -23.52 -20.92
C ALA A 44 6.60 -23.76 -19.96
N GLN A 45 7.69 -22.98 -20.08
CA GLN A 45 8.97 -23.21 -19.42
C GLN A 45 9.48 -22.02 -18.60
N THR A 46 8.83 -20.84 -18.62
CA THR A 46 9.23 -19.76 -17.70
C THR A 46 8.58 -19.99 -16.32
N PRO A 47 9.38 -20.12 -15.24
CA PRO A 47 8.82 -20.26 -13.91
C PRO A 47 7.91 -19.06 -13.59
N ARG A 48 6.71 -19.31 -13.04
CA ARG A 48 5.73 -18.26 -12.69
C ARG A 48 6.09 -17.51 -11.40
N TRP A 49 7.00 -18.04 -10.60
CA TRP A 49 7.40 -17.47 -9.30
C TRP A 49 7.90 -16.01 -9.36
N PRO A 50 8.61 -15.52 -10.40
CA PRO A 50 9.05 -14.12 -10.47
C PRO A 50 7.88 -13.14 -10.55
N GLN A 51 6.77 -13.54 -11.17
CA GLN A 51 5.55 -12.74 -11.22
C GLN A 51 4.94 -12.63 -9.82
N TYR A 52 4.83 -13.74 -9.09
CA TYR A 52 4.35 -13.75 -7.71
C TYR A 52 5.25 -12.96 -6.75
N ALA A 53 6.57 -13.02 -6.95
CA ALA A 53 7.53 -12.23 -6.18
C ALA A 53 7.35 -10.72 -6.37
N ASN A 54 7.12 -10.28 -7.61
CA ASN A 54 6.82 -8.87 -7.90
C ASN A 54 5.50 -8.43 -7.25
N TYR A 55 4.44 -9.23 -7.33
CA TYR A 55 3.18 -8.91 -6.65
C TYR A 55 3.32 -8.86 -5.13
N PHE A 56 4.13 -9.76 -4.55
CA PHE A 56 4.41 -9.73 -3.12
C PHE A 56 5.21 -8.48 -2.73
N GLY A 57 6.23 -8.10 -3.49
CA GLY A 57 6.96 -6.84 -3.29
C GLY A 57 6.04 -5.62 -3.31
N ASN A 58 5.13 -5.56 -4.29
CA ASN A 58 4.12 -4.52 -4.39
C ASN A 58 3.19 -4.45 -3.16
N PHE A 59 2.79 -5.61 -2.63
CA PHE A 59 2.03 -5.67 -1.39
C PHE A 59 2.83 -5.10 -0.22
N VAL A 60 4.13 -5.42 -0.15
CA VAL A 60 5.02 -4.87 0.87
C VAL A 60 5.12 -3.35 0.78
N ASP A 61 5.26 -2.78 -0.41
CA ASP A 61 5.37 -1.31 -0.62
C ASP A 61 4.13 -0.56 -0.12
N VAL A 62 2.96 -1.14 -0.33
CA VAL A 62 1.70 -0.59 0.19
C VAL A 62 1.66 -0.63 1.72
N LEU A 63 2.08 -1.74 2.33
CA LEU A 63 2.24 -1.82 3.79
C LEU A 63 3.30 -0.83 4.29
N TYR A 64 4.34 -0.57 3.49
CA TYR A 64 5.45 0.35 3.77
C TYR A 64 4.97 1.79 3.87
N LEU A 65 4.12 2.19 2.91
CA LEU A 65 3.44 3.48 2.92
C LEU A 65 2.56 3.62 4.17
N LEU A 66 1.74 2.61 4.48
CA LEU A 66 0.90 2.61 5.68
C LEU A 66 1.72 2.70 6.98
N ALA A 67 2.85 1.99 7.04
CA ALA A 67 3.75 2.04 8.16
C ALA A 67 4.33 3.44 8.37
N GLY A 68 4.79 4.08 7.31
CA GLY A 68 5.26 5.47 7.36
C GLY A 68 4.19 6.43 7.91
N VAL A 69 2.94 6.33 7.43
CA VAL A 69 1.83 7.18 7.89
C VAL A 69 1.54 6.96 9.37
N PHE A 70 1.41 5.71 9.81
CA PHE A 70 1.12 5.40 11.22
C PHE A 70 2.27 5.74 12.17
N PHE A 71 3.50 5.66 11.68
CA PHE A 71 4.71 6.03 12.42
C PHE A 71 4.79 7.53 12.66
N LEU A 72 4.47 8.36 11.66
CA LEU A 72 4.36 9.81 11.85
C LEU A 72 3.23 10.20 12.82
N GLN A 73 2.18 9.37 12.91
CA GLN A 73 1.05 9.60 13.82
C GLN A 73 1.27 9.08 15.25
N LYS A 74 2.43 8.47 15.56
CA LYS A 74 2.74 7.92 16.90
C LYS A 74 1.67 6.98 17.46
N LYS A 75 1.05 6.12 16.64
CA LYS A 75 0.06 5.13 17.11
C LYS A 75 0.73 3.99 17.89
N SER A 76 0.08 3.46 18.94
CA SER A 76 0.63 2.42 19.83
C SER A 76 1.21 1.19 19.10
N PHE A 77 0.63 0.80 17.97
CA PHE A 77 1.08 -0.33 17.15
C PHE A 77 2.11 0.05 16.07
N SER A 78 2.31 1.35 15.79
CA SER A 78 3.09 1.83 14.64
C SER A 78 4.54 1.35 14.64
N LEU A 79 5.16 1.26 15.82
CA LEU A 79 6.54 0.84 15.98
C LEU A 79 6.72 -0.64 15.61
N ARG A 80 5.80 -1.50 16.04
CA ARG A 80 5.79 -2.92 15.67
C ARG A 80 5.53 -3.10 14.19
N LEU A 81 4.54 -2.37 13.65
CA LEU A 81 4.20 -2.43 12.23
C LEU A 81 5.36 -1.96 11.34
N MET A 82 6.07 -0.89 11.74
CA MET A 82 7.26 -0.42 11.03
C MET A 82 8.37 -1.49 10.98
N TYR A 83 8.66 -2.18 12.08
CA TYR A 83 9.62 -3.29 12.07
C TYR A 83 9.18 -4.43 11.15
N THR A 84 7.93 -4.88 11.29
CA THR A 84 7.42 -5.99 10.49
C THR A 84 7.54 -5.70 9.01
N VAL A 85 7.17 -4.49 8.60
CA VAL A 85 7.16 -4.09 7.21
C VAL A 85 8.56 -3.86 6.64
N LEU A 86 9.46 -3.25 7.40
CA LEU A 86 10.88 -3.12 7.01
C LEU A 86 11.54 -4.49 6.82
N ILE A 87 11.30 -5.44 7.74
CA ILE A 87 11.80 -6.81 7.60
C ILE A 87 11.20 -7.47 6.35
N LEU A 88 9.89 -7.34 6.15
CA LEU A 88 9.20 -7.89 4.98
C LEU A 88 9.79 -7.34 3.68
N SER A 89 10.12 -6.04 3.64
CA SER A 89 10.71 -5.35 2.49
C SER A 89 12.10 -5.86 2.14
N VAL A 90 12.95 -6.01 3.16
CA VAL A 90 14.27 -6.62 3.01
C VAL A 90 14.16 -8.05 2.45
N VAL A 91 13.24 -8.85 3.00
CA VAL A 91 13.02 -10.24 2.56
C VAL A 91 12.48 -10.27 1.12
N SER A 92 11.50 -9.43 0.78
CA SER A 92 10.93 -9.39 -0.56
C SER A 92 11.91 -8.89 -1.61
N GLY A 93 12.90 -8.07 -1.25
CA GLY A 93 13.98 -7.66 -2.15
C GLY A 93 15.06 -8.73 -2.33
N ILE A 94 15.49 -9.36 -1.23
CA ILE A 94 16.64 -10.28 -1.23
C ILE A 94 16.28 -11.67 -1.77
N VAL A 95 15.11 -12.22 -1.41
CA VAL A 95 14.74 -13.60 -1.77
C VAL A 95 14.64 -13.79 -3.29
N PRO A 96 13.95 -12.93 -4.06
CA PRO A 96 13.89 -13.06 -5.51
C PRO A 96 15.27 -12.93 -6.15
N TRP A 97 16.10 -12.02 -5.63
CA TRP A 97 17.48 -11.85 -6.08
C TRP A 97 18.30 -13.13 -5.88
N MET A 98 18.25 -13.74 -4.70
CA MET A 98 18.98 -15.00 -4.40
C MET A 98 18.53 -16.16 -5.30
N VAL A 99 17.23 -16.27 -5.57
CA VAL A 99 16.70 -17.35 -6.41
C VAL A 99 17.11 -17.16 -7.88
N LEU A 100 17.04 -15.93 -8.40
CA LEU A 100 17.47 -15.63 -9.78
C LEU A 100 18.98 -15.75 -9.96
N SER A 101 19.76 -15.33 -8.97
CA SER A 101 21.23 -15.44 -9.02
C SER A 101 21.69 -16.89 -9.01
N TRP A 102 20.98 -17.76 -8.27
CA TRP A 102 21.22 -19.20 -8.25
C TRP A 102 20.88 -19.85 -9.60
N GLN A 103 19.74 -19.48 -10.20
CA GLN A 103 19.30 -20.06 -11.49
C GLN A 103 20.20 -19.66 -12.67
N ASN A 104 20.73 -18.44 -12.67
CA ASN A 104 21.52 -17.90 -13.79
C ASN A 104 23.04 -18.13 -13.67
N GLY A 105 23.51 -18.87 -12.65
CA GLY A 105 24.92 -19.25 -12.46
C GLY A 105 25.91 -18.09 -12.35
N SER A 106 25.43 -16.85 -12.17
CA SER A 106 26.24 -15.63 -12.21
C SER A 106 25.80 -14.66 -11.11
N PHE A 107 26.15 -15.00 -9.87
CA PHE A 107 25.92 -14.16 -8.69
C PHE A 107 26.38 -12.70 -8.85
N PHE A 108 27.43 -12.48 -9.65
CA PHE A 108 28.05 -11.16 -9.81
C PHE A 108 27.59 -10.36 -11.04
N LYS A 109 26.74 -10.91 -11.92
CA LYS A 109 26.25 -10.18 -13.10
C LYS A 109 25.00 -9.33 -12.82
N PHE A 110 24.42 -9.43 -11.62
CA PHE A 110 23.26 -8.64 -11.24
C PHE A 110 23.67 -7.27 -10.67
N ASN A 111 23.03 -6.22 -11.20
CA ASN A 111 23.27 -4.83 -10.89
C ASN A 111 23.33 -4.57 -9.37
N LEU A 112 24.43 -3.98 -8.91
CA LEU A 112 24.63 -3.51 -7.53
C LEU A 112 23.49 -2.57 -7.06
N PHE A 113 22.83 -1.92 -8.02
CA PHE A 113 21.62 -1.13 -7.82
C PHE A 113 20.43 -1.91 -7.21
N VAL A 114 20.32 -3.22 -7.42
CA VAL A 114 19.25 -4.05 -6.83
C VAL A 114 19.36 -4.11 -5.30
N LEU A 115 20.57 -4.02 -4.75
CA LEU A 115 20.81 -4.05 -3.31
C LEU A 115 20.56 -2.69 -2.62
N VAL A 116 20.43 -1.60 -3.38
CA VAL A 116 20.24 -0.26 -2.82
C VAL A 116 18.97 -0.18 -1.98
N GLY A 117 17.86 -0.76 -2.47
CA GLY A 117 16.58 -0.80 -1.74
C GLY A 117 16.70 -1.52 -0.38
N PRO A 118 17.08 -2.81 -0.35
CA PRO A 118 17.27 -3.55 0.90
C PRO A 118 18.28 -2.90 1.87
N ILE A 119 19.34 -2.27 1.36
CA ILE A 119 20.31 -1.54 2.19
C ILE A 119 19.64 -0.34 2.88
N ILE A 120 18.83 0.43 2.15
CA ILE A 120 18.07 1.56 2.71
C ILE A 120 17.10 1.07 3.78
N ASP A 121 16.41 -0.05 3.55
CA ASP A 121 15.50 -0.65 4.54
C ASP A 121 16.22 -1.10 5.81
N VAL A 122 17.40 -1.70 5.68
CA VAL A 122 18.24 -2.06 6.84
C VAL A 122 18.68 -0.81 7.60
N LEU A 123 19.08 0.26 6.90
CA LEU A 123 19.43 1.53 7.54
C LEU A 123 18.25 2.15 8.29
N LEU A 124 17.05 2.09 7.71
CA LEU A 124 15.82 2.55 8.35
C LEU A 124 15.48 1.68 9.57
N LEU A 125 15.67 0.36 9.49
CA LEU A 125 15.45 -0.55 10.62
C LEU A 125 16.40 -0.27 11.79
N ILE A 126 17.68 0.01 11.50
CA ILE A 126 18.65 0.48 12.49
C ILE A 126 18.20 1.82 13.09
N GLY A 127 17.71 2.74 12.25
CA GLY A 127 17.14 4.01 12.66
C GLY A 127 15.99 3.83 13.66
N VAL A 128 15.00 3.00 13.32
CA VAL A 128 13.84 2.67 14.15
C VAL A 128 14.27 2.00 15.46
N TYR A 129 15.23 1.08 15.40
CA TYR A 129 15.84 0.45 16.58
C TYR A 129 16.44 1.45 17.56
N ARG A 130 17.18 2.44 17.05
CA ARG A 130 17.82 3.46 17.88
C ARG A 130 16.81 4.38 18.56
N ILE A 131 15.70 4.70 17.90
CA ILE A 131 14.68 5.61 18.45
C ILE A 131 13.60 4.92 19.28
N ARG A 132 13.55 3.58 19.29
CA ARG A 132 12.51 2.79 19.98
C ARG A 132 12.27 3.21 21.42
N ASN A 133 13.35 3.40 22.19
CA ASN A 133 13.27 3.72 23.61
C ASN A 133 12.80 5.16 23.87
N TYR A 134 12.94 6.05 22.88
CA TYR A 134 12.61 7.47 23.00
C TYR A 134 11.33 7.88 22.27
N TYR A 135 10.78 6.97 21.46
CA TYR A 135 9.61 7.22 20.61
C TYR A 135 8.38 7.67 21.42
N TRP A 136 8.23 7.12 22.64
CA TRP A 136 7.13 7.38 23.56
C TRP A 136 7.40 8.47 24.59
N THR A 137 8.66 8.87 24.79
CA THR A 137 9.06 9.78 25.89
C THR A 137 8.91 11.26 25.54
N GLU A 138 8.92 11.62 24.26
CA GLU A 138 8.63 13.00 23.86
C GLU A 138 7.12 13.26 23.89
N PRO A 139 6.63 14.35 24.54
CA PRO A 139 5.23 14.72 24.49
C PRO A 139 4.79 14.84 23.03
N ASN A 140 3.49 14.61 22.77
CA ASN A 140 2.83 14.50 21.46
C ASN A 140 3.01 15.71 20.50
N HIS A 141 4.24 16.12 20.22
CA HIS A 141 4.60 16.80 18.99
C HIS A 141 4.41 15.78 17.89
N VAL A 142 3.17 15.70 17.41
CA VAL A 142 2.86 15.16 16.10
C VAL A 142 3.80 15.86 15.15
N VAL A 143 4.65 15.10 14.50
CA VAL A 143 5.46 15.62 13.41
C VAL A 143 4.47 16.04 12.34
N TYR A 144 4.29 17.34 12.21
CA TYR A 144 3.49 17.92 11.15
C TYR A 144 4.21 17.63 9.83
N PHE A 145 3.51 17.04 8.86
CA PHE A 145 3.94 17.17 7.47
C PHE A 145 4.23 18.65 7.20
N PRO A 146 5.30 19.00 6.48
CA PRO A 146 5.59 20.39 6.17
C PRO A 146 4.35 20.99 5.50
N GLY A 147 3.69 21.96 6.15
CA GLY A 147 2.44 22.57 5.69
C GLY A 147 1.15 22.16 6.42
N THR A 148 1.19 21.27 7.41
CA THR A 148 0.00 20.95 8.24
C THR A 148 0.03 21.68 9.58
N GLY A 149 -0.39 22.94 9.63
CA GLY A 149 -0.68 23.60 10.90
C GLY A 149 -1.78 22.89 11.71
N THR A 150 -2.09 23.39 12.90
CA THR A 150 -3.21 22.94 13.74
C THR A 150 -4.52 23.00 12.94
N ARG A 151 -4.89 21.88 12.29
CA ARG A 151 -6.10 21.80 11.46
C ARG A 151 -7.32 22.06 12.31
N THR A 152 -8.19 22.95 11.85
CA THR A 152 -9.43 23.30 12.55
C THR A 152 -10.34 22.07 12.67
N PRO A 153 -11.20 21.99 13.71
CA PRO A 153 -12.12 20.87 13.87
C PRO A 153 -13.02 20.64 12.65
N ARG A 154 -13.38 21.71 11.93
CA ARG A 154 -14.12 21.61 10.65
C ARG A 154 -13.33 20.88 9.56
N GLN A 155 -12.04 21.19 9.39
CA GLN A 155 -11.18 20.51 8.40
C GLN A 155 -11.01 19.02 8.72
N GLN A 156 -10.91 18.66 10.00
CA GLN A 156 -10.83 17.26 10.40
C GLN A 156 -12.13 16.51 10.08
N LEU A 157 -13.28 17.15 10.29
CA LEU A 157 -14.59 16.56 9.99
C LEU A 157 -14.75 16.32 8.48
N ILE A 158 -14.38 17.31 7.67
CA ILE A 158 -14.34 17.16 6.20
C ILE A 158 -13.45 15.99 5.81
N LEU A 159 -12.26 15.85 6.41
CA LEU A 159 -11.38 14.72 6.13
C LEU A 159 -12.00 13.37 6.50
N SER A 160 -12.70 13.27 7.62
CA SER A 160 -13.41 12.04 8.00
C SER A 160 -14.52 11.70 7.01
N LEU A 161 -15.24 12.70 6.51
CA LEU A 161 -16.27 12.49 5.47
C LEU A 161 -15.65 12.08 4.14
N VAL A 162 -14.53 12.69 3.74
CA VAL A 162 -13.76 12.29 2.56
C VAL A 162 -13.30 10.84 2.71
N GLY A 163 -12.79 10.45 3.89
CA GLY A 163 -12.37 9.08 4.14
C GLY A 163 -13.51 8.08 4.04
N LEU A 164 -14.68 8.44 4.58
CA LEU A 164 -15.89 7.63 4.42
C LEU A 164 -16.31 7.51 2.95
N ALA A 165 -16.34 8.61 2.19
CA ALA A 165 -16.67 8.59 0.77
C ALA A 165 -15.69 7.72 -0.03
N CYS A 166 -14.39 7.85 0.26
CA CYS A 166 -13.35 7.02 -0.32
C CYS A 166 -13.45 5.55 0.06
N PHE A 167 -14.07 5.19 1.18
CA PHE A 167 -14.33 3.79 1.55
C PHE A 167 -15.59 3.22 0.87
N LEU A 168 -16.61 4.04 0.63
CA LEU A 168 -17.84 3.59 -0.03
C LEU A 168 -17.61 3.13 -1.47
N ILE A 169 -16.66 3.75 -2.18
CA ILE A 169 -16.28 3.35 -3.55
C ILE A 169 -15.76 1.90 -3.59
N PRO A 170 -14.64 1.53 -2.93
CA PRO A 170 -14.11 0.17 -2.94
C PRO A 170 -15.09 -0.84 -2.33
N LEU A 171 -15.89 -0.43 -1.34
CA LEU A 171 -16.95 -1.27 -0.80
C LEU A 171 -18.00 -1.60 -1.87
N SER A 172 -18.48 -0.60 -2.63
CA SER A 172 -19.48 -0.79 -3.69
C SER A 172 -18.97 -1.68 -4.82
N ILE A 173 -17.70 -1.51 -5.22
CA ILE A 173 -17.03 -2.34 -6.23
C ILE A 173 -16.98 -3.79 -5.77
N PHE A 174 -16.57 -4.03 -4.52
CA PHE A 174 -16.49 -5.38 -3.96
C PHE A 174 -17.88 -6.02 -3.78
N SER A 175 -18.86 -5.27 -3.28
CA SER A 175 -20.25 -5.75 -3.14
C SER A 175 -20.86 -6.13 -4.49
N LEU A 176 -20.58 -5.35 -5.55
CA LEU A 176 -21.01 -5.68 -6.89
C LEU A 176 -20.39 -6.99 -7.39
N TRP A 177 -19.10 -7.20 -7.14
CA TRP A 177 -18.43 -8.47 -7.47
C TRP A 177 -19.08 -9.66 -6.74
N VAL A 178 -19.33 -9.53 -5.43
CA VAL A 178 -20.01 -10.57 -4.64
C VAL A 178 -21.39 -10.87 -5.21
N TYR A 179 -22.18 -9.84 -5.52
CA TYR A 179 -23.50 -9.99 -6.14
C TYR A 179 -23.43 -10.76 -7.47
N VAL A 180 -22.58 -10.32 -8.40
CA VAL A 180 -22.46 -10.94 -9.72
C VAL A 180 -21.95 -12.38 -9.63
N SER A 181 -20.98 -12.64 -8.76
CA SER A 181 -20.45 -13.99 -8.53
C SER A 181 -21.48 -14.94 -7.90
N GLY A 182 -22.44 -14.41 -7.15
CA GLY A 182 -23.53 -15.18 -6.53
C GLY A 182 -24.63 -15.63 -7.49
N LEU A 183 -24.63 -15.17 -8.74
CA LEU A 183 -25.65 -15.53 -9.75
C LEU A 183 -25.48 -16.93 -10.34
N GLY A 184 -24.45 -17.68 -9.95
CA GLY A 184 -24.22 -19.05 -10.42
C GLY A 184 -23.81 -19.16 -11.89
N LYS A 185 -23.42 -18.05 -12.51
CA LYS A 185 -22.94 -18.01 -13.91
C LYS A 185 -21.52 -18.54 -14.04
N PRO A 186 -21.13 -19.05 -15.21
CA PRO A 186 -19.72 -19.32 -15.53
C PRO A 186 -18.86 -18.07 -15.30
N HIS A 187 -17.61 -18.26 -14.83
CA HIS A 187 -16.74 -17.16 -14.41
C HIS A 187 -16.55 -16.09 -15.51
N ALA A 188 -16.40 -16.50 -16.77
CA ALA A 188 -16.23 -15.58 -17.90
C ALA A 188 -17.46 -14.64 -18.07
N GLU A 189 -18.67 -15.20 -17.98
CA GLU A 189 -19.91 -14.43 -18.09
C GLU A 189 -20.12 -13.53 -16.86
N ALA A 190 -19.71 -13.99 -15.67
CA ALA A 190 -19.74 -13.18 -14.46
C ALA A 190 -18.80 -11.98 -14.57
N VAL A 191 -17.60 -12.15 -15.12
CA VAL A 191 -16.65 -11.04 -15.34
C VAL A 191 -17.18 -10.04 -16.37
N GLU A 192 -17.76 -10.52 -17.46
CA GLU A 192 -18.36 -9.65 -18.48
C GLU A 192 -19.54 -8.85 -17.93
N LEU A 193 -20.42 -9.52 -17.17
CA LEU A 193 -21.55 -8.88 -16.51
C LEU A 193 -21.07 -7.86 -15.47
N TYR A 194 -20.07 -8.19 -14.67
CA TYR A 194 -19.45 -7.26 -13.71
C TYR A 194 -18.90 -6.00 -14.41
N ASN A 195 -18.16 -6.16 -15.51
CA ASN A 195 -17.61 -5.06 -16.29
C ASN A 195 -18.69 -4.20 -16.96
N SER A 196 -19.87 -4.77 -17.26
CA SER A 196 -20.97 -4.05 -17.90
C SER A 196 -21.51 -2.89 -17.06
N TYR A 197 -21.46 -3.00 -15.72
CA TYR A 197 -21.91 -1.98 -14.77
C TYR A 197 -20.99 -0.75 -14.70
N PHE A 198 -19.76 -0.85 -15.20
CA PHE A 198 -18.80 0.24 -15.17
C PHE A 198 -18.84 1.08 -16.45
N PRO A 199 -18.52 2.39 -16.38
CA PRO A 199 -18.32 3.21 -17.57
C PRO A 199 -17.11 2.71 -18.37
N LYS A 200 -17.06 3.00 -19.67
CA LYS A 200 -16.07 2.43 -20.61
C LYS A 200 -14.61 2.51 -20.13
N PHE A 201 -14.22 3.59 -19.43
CA PHE A 201 -12.86 3.78 -18.90
C PHE A 201 -12.50 2.88 -17.72
N LEU A 202 -13.49 2.29 -17.03
CA LEU A 202 -13.32 1.37 -15.90
C LEU A 202 -13.55 -0.11 -16.27
N ARG A 203 -13.78 -0.42 -17.56
CA ARG A 203 -14.01 -1.80 -18.04
C ARG A 203 -12.73 -2.59 -18.35
N ALA A 204 -11.56 -1.97 -18.23
CA ALA A 204 -10.30 -2.68 -18.43
C ALA A 204 -10.12 -3.75 -17.34
N ARG A 205 -9.35 -4.80 -17.66
CA ARG A 205 -9.21 -6.04 -16.88
C ARG A 205 -8.96 -5.85 -15.37
N TYR A 206 -8.41 -4.72 -14.94
CA TYR A 206 -8.11 -4.40 -13.55
C TYR A 206 -8.40 -2.94 -13.14
N SER A 207 -9.03 -2.14 -13.99
CA SER A 207 -9.20 -0.70 -13.74
C SER A 207 -10.06 -0.41 -12.50
N ALA A 208 -11.10 -1.22 -12.26
CA ALA A 208 -11.93 -1.10 -11.07
C ALA A 208 -11.14 -1.42 -9.78
N SER A 209 -10.27 -2.44 -9.81
CA SER A 209 -9.40 -2.81 -8.69
C SER A 209 -8.37 -1.72 -8.40
N TYR A 210 -7.79 -1.07 -9.42
CA TYR A 210 -6.86 0.05 -9.21
C TYR A 210 -7.55 1.28 -8.62
N LEU A 211 -8.74 1.64 -9.11
CA LEU A 211 -9.53 2.70 -8.52
C LEU A 211 -9.83 2.41 -7.04
N SER A 212 -10.21 1.16 -6.75
CA SER A 212 -10.45 0.67 -5.39
C SER A 212 -9.20 0.85 -4.49
N LEU A 213 -8.01 0.48 -4.97
CA LEU A 213 -6.76 0.64 -4.22
C LEU A 213 -6.44 2.11 -3.89
N ILE A 214 -6.55 3.01 -4.88
CA ILE A 214 -6.30 4.44 -4.69
C ILE A 214 -7.28 5.02 -3.67
N CYS A 215 -8.56 4.66 -3.79
CA CYS A 215 -9.60 5.08 -2.84
C CYS A 215 -9.35 4.52 -1.43
N CYS A 216 -8.93 3.26 -1.29
CA CYS A 216 -8.54 2.69 0.01
C CYS A 216 -7.39 3.46 0.66
N LEU A 217 -6.33 3.79 -0.10
CA LEU A 217 -5.20 4.58 0.41
C LEU A 217 -5.64 5.97 0.87
N ALA A 218 -6.41 6.68 0.03
CA ALA A 218 -6.96 7.99 0.38
C ALA A 218 -7.85 7.91 1.63
N GLY A 219 -8.67 6.86 1.73
CA GLY A 219 -9.51 6.57 2.90
C GLY A 219 -8.71 6.36 4.17
N ILE A 220 -7.64 5.57 4.12
CA ILE A 220 -6.77 5.32 5.28
C ILE A 220 -6.07 6.61 5.73
N VAL A 221 -5.50 7.37 4.80
CA VAL A 221 -4.80 8.62 5.13
C VAL A 221 -5.77 9.64 5.72
N SER A 222 -6.93 9.83 5.10
CA SER A 222 -7.92 10.81 5.58
C SER A 222 -8.56 10.42 6.92
N SER A 223 -8.95 9.16 7.09
CA SER A 223 -9.50 8.66 8.35
C SER A 223 -8.50 8.61 9.49
N SER A 224 -7.23 8.30 9.21
CA SER A 224 -6.18 8.29 10.24
C SER A 224 -5.94 9.69 10.83
N ILE A 225 -6.04 10.73 10.00
CA ILE A 225 -6.03 12.12 10.44
C ILE A 225 -7.32 12.47 11.21
N GLY A 226 -8.46 11.95 10.74
CA GLY A 226 -9.78 12.08 11.37
C GLY A 226 -9.89 11.50 12.79
N LEU A 227 -9.01 10.56 13.19
CA LEU A 227 -8.95 10.00 14.55
C LEU A 227 -8.70 11.03 15.65
N LYS A 228 -8.30 12.25 15.29
CA LYS A 228 -8.10 13.38 16.21
C LYS A 228 -9.38 14.13 16.57
N LEU A 229 -10.51 13.87 15.89
CA LEU A 229 -11.78 14.46 16.28
C LEU A 229 -12.15 14.10 17.72
N SER A 230 -12.67 15.09 18.45
CA SER A 230 -13.35 14.88 19.71
C SER A 230 -14.72 14.22 19.45
N GLY A 231 -15.03 13.17 20.21
CA GLY A 231 -16.27 12.40 20.08
C GLY A 231 -16.02 10.91 19.82
N ALA A 232 -16.61 10.05 20.66
CA ALA A 232 -16.45 8.61 20.56
C ALA A 232 -16.98 8.06 19.23
N GLY A 233 -18.11 8.58 18.73
CA GLY A 233 -18.69 8.17 17.44
C GLY A 233 -17.78 8.46 16.24
N TRP A 234 -17.18 9.65 16.17
CA TRP A 234 -16.25 10.01 15.10
C TRP A 234 -14.97 9.18 15.13
N LYS A 235 -14.45 8.88 16.32
CA LYS A 235 -13.31 7.98 16.47
C LYS A 235 -13.66 6.57 16.00
N ALA A 236 -14.80 6.03 16.42
CA ALA A 236 -15.26 4.71 15.98
C ALA A 236 -15.40 4.65 14.46
N LEU A 237 -16.07 5.62 13.84
CA LEU A 237 -16.24 5.70 12.38
C LEU A 237 -14.90 5.68 11.66
N ASN A 238 -13.95 6.54 12.05
CA ASN A 238 -12.63 6.58 11.39
C ASN A 238 -11.84 5.28 11.59
N ILE A 239 -11.98 4.60 12.73
CA ILE A 239 -11.38 3.27 12.94
C ILE A 239 -12.02 2.23 12.01
N THR A 240 -13.35 2.19 11.92
CA THR A 240 -14.07 1.26 11.05
C THR A 240 -13.73 1.47 9.58
N VAL A 241 -13.73 2.73 9.12
CA VAL A 241 -13.35 3.08 7.75
C VAL A 241 -11.92 2.66 7.45
N MET A 242 -10.98 2.96 8.36
CA MET A 242 -9.59 2.58 8.19
C MET A 242 -9.40 1.06 8.14
N ALA A 243 -10.03 0.32 9.06
CA ALA A 243 -9.97 -1.15 9.08
C ALA A 243 -10.61 -1.76 7.82
N GLY A 244 -11.76 -1.23 7.40
CA GLY A 244 -12.45 -1.65 6.18
C GLY A 244 -11.62 -1.39 4.92
N CYS A 245 -10.99 -0.21 4.80
CA CYS A 245 -10.08 0.08 3.69
C CYS A 245 -8.88 -0.86 3.67
N ILE A 246 -8.26 -1.17 4.82
CA ILE A 246 -7.14 -2.12 4.88
C ILE A 246 -7.58 -3.50 4.40
N MET A 247 -8.74 -3.98 4.88
CA MET A 247 -9.29 -5.27 4.47
C MET A 247 -9.62 -5.32 2.97
N LEU A 248 -10.28 -4.28 2.44
CA LEU A 248 -10.61 -4.18 1.02
C LEU A 248 -9.35 -4.04 0.15
N MET A 249 -8.34 -3.32 0.63
CA MET A 249 -7.06 -3.20 -0.07
C MET A 249 -6.35 -4.56 -0.16
N LEU A 250 -6.34 -5.35 0.93
CA LEU A 250 -5.84 -6.72 0.93
C LEU A 250 -6.60 -7.61 -0.06
N LEU A 251 -7.93 -7.55 -0.06
CA LEU A 251 -8.77 -8.32 -0.99
C LEU A 251 -8.51 -7.93 -2.45
N ASN A 252 -8.33 -6.64 -2.75
CA ASN A 252 -8.02 -6.18 -4.10
C ASN A 252 -6.63 -6.63 -4.54
N LEU A 253 -5.64 -6.62 -3.64
CA LEU A 253 -4.31 -7.15 -3.95
C LEU A 253 -4.34 -8.66 -4.19
N PHE A 254 -5.12 -9.42 -3.41
CA PHE A 254 -5.31 -10.85 -3.66
C PHE A 254 -6.01 -11.11 -5.01
N SER A 255 -6.99 -10.30 -5.40
CA SER A 255 -7.65 -10.40 -6.70
C SER A 255 -6.76 -10.07 -7.89
N LEU A 256 -5.63 -9.38 -7.66
CA LEU A 256 -4.65 -9.05 -8.70
C LEU A 256 -3.57 -10.14 -8.86
N MET A 257 -3.45 -11.06 -7.90
CA MET A 257 -2.55 -12.23 -7.94
C MET A 257 -3.16 -13.39 -8.70
#